data_AF-A0AAW2J3M6-F1
#
_entry.id   AF-A0AAW2J3M6-F1
#
_cell.length_a   1.000
_cell.length_b   1.000
_cell.length_c   1.000
_cell.angle_alpha   90.00
_cell.angle_beta   90.00
_cell.angle_gamma   90.00
#
_symmetry.space_group_name_H-M   'P 1'
#
loop_
_entity.id
_entity.type
_entity.pdbx_description
1 polymer ?
#
loop_
_entity_poly.entity_id
_entity_poly.type
_entity_poly.pdbx_seq_one_letter_code
_entity_poly.pdbx_strand_id
1 'polypeptide(L)'
;MASIYMDNVLTDMDGKVKSMIKLIEEDADSFARRAEMYYKKRPELMKLVEEFYRAYRALAERYNHATGELRHAHRTIAQAFPDQVPFELVEDSTSRSLGEDPNTPEIKHPGRALFDADDMPENARVLSTSDPERGMRKRGLKQLHEMFGGKEVAAESFKSTNGRERTDPEQERDREERFHDELQQLAIQYQNLKEKILQETERAGKAESEAQGLKEALADMQAEKEDVFLQYQQCLAKLSKIEQELNNAQKDSTRLNEKASRLKLKSRL
;
A
#
# COMPACT_ATOMS: atom_id res chain seq x y z
N MET A 1 9.28 15.83 -10.79
CA MET A 1 9.20 14.92 -9.62
C MET A 1 7.80 14.35 -9.41
N ALA A 2 6.82 15.11 -8.88
CA ALA A 2 5.53 14.54 -8.48
C ALA A 2 4.78 13.75 -9.57
N SER A 3 4.70 14.26 -10.82
CA SER A 3 4.07 13.53 -11.95
C SER A 3 4.72 12.15 -12.13
N ILE A 4 6.03 12.10 -12.35
CA ILE A 4 6.81 10.87 -12.58
C ILE A 4 6.54 9.82 -11.50
N TYR A 5 6.34 10.22 -10.24
CA TYR A 5 6.00 9.31 -9.15
C TYR A 5 4.58 8.74 -9.24
N MET A 6 3.60 9.55 -9.66
CA MET A 6 2.23 9.09 -9.96
C MET A 6 2.19 8.23 -11.22
N ASP A 7 2.88 8.65 -12.29
CA ASP A 7 2.96 7.95 -13.58
C ASP A 7 3.57 6.55 -13.41
N ASN A 8 4.64 6.42 -12.59
CA ASN A 8 5.23 5.13 -12.23
C ASN A 8 4.27 4.24 -11.42
N VAL A 9 3.56 4.80 -10.43
CA VAL A 9 2.57 4.05 -9.61
C VAL A 9 1.40 3.57 -10.48
N LEU A 10 0.89 4.41 -11.38
CA LEU A 10 -0.18 4.04 -12.32
C LEU A 10 0.28 2.94 -13.29
N THR A 11 1.53 3.00 -13.76
CA THR A 11 2.11 1.98 -14.65
C THR A 11 2.32 0.62 -13.96
N ASP A 12 2.76 0.62 -12.70
CA ASP A 12 2.86 -0.59 -11.86
C ASP A 12 1.48 -1.21 -11.58
N MET A 13 0.49 -0.37 -11.26
CA MET A 13 -0.90 -0.81 -11.01
C MET A 13 -1.54 -1.41 -12.28
N ASP A 14 -1.37 -0.78 -13.45
CA ASP A 14 -1.80 -1.28 -14.75
C ASP A 14 -1.10 -2.59 -15.13
N GLY A 15 0.21 -2.72 -14.88
CA GLY A 15 0.96 -3.96 -15.07
C GLY A 15 0.43 -5.13 -14.21
N LYS A 16 0.05 -4.85 -12.96
CA LYS A 16 -0.57 -5.83 -12.05
C LYS A 16 -1.98 -6.23 -12.52
N VAL A 17 -2.81 -5.28 -12.95
CA VAL A 17 -4.13 -5.56 -13.53
C VAL A 17 -4.02 -6.42 -14.79
N LYS A 18 -3.07 -6.11 -15.69
CA LYS A 18 -2.79 -6.93 -16.89
C LYS A 18 -2.33 -8.35 -16.54
N SER A 19 -1.58 -8.52 -15.46
CA SER A 19 -1.22 -9.86 -14.95
C SER A 19 -2.43 -10.61 -14.37
N MET A 20 -3.32 -9.93 -13.65
CA MET A 20 -4.58 -10.51 -13.15
C MET A 20 -5.49 -10.99 -14.28
N ILE A 21 -5.60 -10.22 -15.36
CA ILE A 21 -6.41 -10.56 -16.54
C ILE A 21 -5.85 -11.81 -17.23
N LYS A 22 -4.52 -11.89 -17.44
CA LYS A 22 -3.87 -13.07 -18.03
C LYS A 22 -4.10 -14.36 -17.25
N LEU A 23 -4.15 -14.30 -15.91
CA LEU A 23 -4.48 -15.44 -15.04
C LEU A 23 -5.93 -15.97 -15.20
N ILE A 24 -6.76 -15.29 -15.99
CA ILE A 24 -8.17 -15.63 -16.26
C ILE A 24 -8.39 -15.97 -17.75
N GLU A 25 -7.62 -15.34 -18.66
CA GLU A 25 -7.76 -15.46 -20.11
C GLU A 25 -6.90 -16.57 -20.77
N GLU A 26 -5.96 -17.18 -20.03
CA GLU A 26 -4.99 -18.16 -20.56
C GLU A 26 -5.63 -19.32 -21.34
N ASP A 27 -5.16 -19.56 -22.57
CA ASP A 27 -5.83 -20.40 -23.58
C ASP A 27 -6.13 -21.82 -23.10
N ALA A 28 -7.39 -22.25 -23.28
CA ALA A 28 -7.88 -23.53 -22.80
C ALA A 28 -8.84 -24.18 -23.80
N ASP A 29 -8.31 -25.07 -24.64
CA ASP A 29 -9.01 -25.81 -25.73
C ASP A 29 -10.21 -26.68 -25.30
N SER A 30 -10.56 -26.69 -24.00
CA SER A 30 -11.75 -27.36 -23.51
C SER A 30 -12.26 -26.72 -22.21
N PHE A 31 -13.58 -26.61 -22.10
CA PHE A 31 -14.27 -26.07 -20.92
C PHE A 31 -13.83 -26.73 -19.60
N ALA A 32 -13.57 -28.04 -19.61
CA ALA A 32 -13.11 -28.78 -18.44
C ALA A 32 -11.72 -28.31 -17.96
N ARG A 33 -10.76 -28.13 -18.89
CA ARG A 33 -9.43 -27.59 -18.57
C ARG A 33 -9.50 -26.15 -18.08
N ARG A 34 -10.36 -25.32 -18.69
CA ARG A 34 -10.57 -23.92 -18.24
C ARG A 34 -11.10 -23.86 -16.81
N ALA A 35 -12.05 -24.72 -16.45
CA ALA A 35 -12.56 -24.82 -15.08
C ALA A 35 -11.48 -25.31 -14.09
N GLU A 36 -10.68 -26.32 -14.47
CA GLU A 36 -9.59 -26.84 -13.64
C GLU A 36 -8.49 -25.77 -13.39
N MET A 37 -8.06 -25.07 -14.45
CA MET A 37 -7.08 -23.98 -14.35
C MET A 37 -7.57 -22.83 -13.48
N TYR A 38 -8.84 -22.43 -13.62
CA TYR A 38 -9.45 -21.38 -12.80
C TYR A 38 -9.36 -21.67 -11.29
N TYR A 39 -9.64 -22.90 -10.85
CA TYR A 39 -9.50 -23.27 -9.44
C TYR A 39 -8.05 -23.37 -8.96
N LYS A 40 -7.09 -23.69 -9.85
CA LYS A 40 -5.65 -23.65 -9.54
C LYS A 40 -5.10 -22.21 -9.46
N LYS A 41 -5.58 -21.30 -10.30
CA LYS A 41 -5.14 -19.88 -10.35
C LYS A 41 -5.86 -18.95 -9.37
N ARG A 42 -7.03 -19.32 -8.86
CA ARG A 42 -7.76 -18.60 -7.81
C ARG A 42 -6.92 -18.06 -6.64
N PRO A 43 -6.03 -18.83 -5.98
CA PRO A 43 -5.23 -18.32 -4.87
C PRO A 43 -4.18 -17.28 -5.30
N GLU A 44 -3.57 -17.42 -6.48
CA GLU A 44 -2.64 -16.43 -7.04
C GLU A 44 -3.36 -15.11 -7.31
N LEU A 45 -4.54 -15.18 -7.95
CA LEU A 45 -5.39 -14.04 -8.25
C LEU A 45 -5.89 -13.33 -6.97
N MET A 46 -6.34 -14.09 -5.96
CA MET A 46 -6.82 -13.53 -4.69
C MET A 46 -5.73 -12.76 -3.97
N LYS A 47 -4.52 -13.34 -3.87
CA LYS A 47 -3.37 -12.67 -3.25
C LYS A 47 -3.06 -11.33 -3.93
N LEU A 48 -3.09 -11.27 -5.26
CA LEU A 48 -2.80 -10.04 -6.00
C LEU A 48 -3.90 -8.98 -5.82
N VAL A 49 -5.17 -9.38 -5.67
CA VAL A 49 -6.28 -8.49 -5.28
C VAL A 49 -6.08 -7.94 -3.87
N GLU A 50 -5.69 -8.77 -2.91
CA GLU A 50 -5.43 -8.36 -1.52
C GLU A 50 -4.25 -7.36 -1.43
N GLU A 51 -3.17 -7.59 -2.16
CA GLU A 51 -2.02 -6.68 -2.25
C GLU A 51 -2.41 -5.34 -2.90
N PHE A 52 -3.22 -5.36 -3.97
CA PHE A 52 -3.73 -4.16 -4.64
C PHE A 52 -4.65 -3.34 -3.73
N TYR A 53 -5.59 -3.99 -3.03
CA TYR A 53 -6.48 -3.34 -2.06
C TYR A 53 -5.69 -2.73 -0.90
N ARG A 54 -4.68 -3.43 -0.38
CA ARG A 54 -3.78 -2.95 0.68
C ARG A 54 -2.99 -1.71 0.24
N ALA A 55 -2.49 -1.70 -1.00
CA ALA A 55 -1.77 -0.55 -1.56
C ALA A 55 -2.69 0.67 -1.75
N TYR A 56 -3.88 0.48 -2.34
CA TYR A 56 -4.87 1.55 -2.50
C TYR A 56 -5.30 2.14 -1.15
N ARG A 57 -5.57 1.28 -0.16
CA ARG A 57 -5.95 1.69 1.20
C ARG A 57 -4.86 2.53 1.88
N ALA A 58 -3.61 2.08 1.84
CA ALA A 58 -2.49 2.83 2.39
C ALA A 58 -2.28 4.19 1.70
N LEU A 59 -2.54 4.28 0.39
CA LEU A 59 -2.50 5.55 -0.35
C LEU A 59 -3.58 6.52 0.13
N ALA A 60 -4.82 6.04 0.31
CA ALA A 60 -5.93 6.85 0.83
C ALA A 60 -5.71 7.30 2.28
N GLU A 61 -5.18 6.42 3.14
CA GLU A 61 -4.84 6.74 4.54
C GLU A 61 -3.76 7.85 4.62
N ARG A 62 -2.73 7.82 3.76
CA ARG A 62 -1.76 8.93 3.65
C ARG A 62 -2.36 10.23 3.14
N TYR A 63 -3.30 10.18 2.19
CA TYR A 63 -3.97 11.38 1.67
C TYR A 63 -4.80 12.07 2.77
N ASN A 64 -5.56 11.29 3.54
CA ASN A 64 -6.34 11.78 4.67
C ASN A 64 -5.43 12.37 5.77
N HIS A 65 -4.27 11.76 6.01
CA HIS A 65 -3.28 12.27 6.96
C HIS A 65 -2.70 13.63 6.50
N ALA A 66 -2.20 13.73 5.26
CA ALA A 66 -1.57 14.95 4.76
C ALA A 66 -2.56 16.13 4.64
N THR A 67 -3.81 15.87 4.22
CA THR A 67 -4.86 16.90 4.20
C THR A 67 -5.31 17.29 5.61
N GLY A 68 -5.33 16.35 6.57
CA GLY A 68 -5.56 16.62 7.98
C GLY A 68 -4.47 17.50 8.61
N GLU A 69 -3.20 17.20 8.34
CA GLU A 69 -2.06 18.01 8.81
C GLU A 69 -2.05 19.40 8.20
N LEU A 70 -2.34 19.55 6.89
CA LEU A 70 -2.46 20.87 6.26
C LEU A 70 -3.58 21.71 6.90
N ARG A 71 -4.76 21.11 7.13
CA ARG A 71 -5.87 21.76 7.84
C ARG A 71 -5.50 22.12 9.28
N HIS A 72 -4.70 21.30 9.97
CA HIS A 72 -4.19 21.61 11.30
C HIS A 72 -3.18 22.77 11.26
N ALA A 73 -2.23 22.77 10.32
CA ALA A 73 -1.24 23.84 10.17
C ALA A 73 -1.92 25.19 9.91
N HIS A 74 -2.89 25.24 9.00
CA HIS A 74 -3.69 26.45 8.75
C HIS A 74 -4.44 26.93 10.01
N ARG A 75 -5.03 26.01 10.80
CA ARG A 75 -5.67 26.34 12.08
C ARG A 75 -4.67 26.91 13.09
N THR A 76 -3.48 26.31 13.22
CA THR A 76 -2.43 26.80 14.13
C THR A 76 -1.93 28.20 13.72
N ILE A 77 -1.74 28.44 12.41
CA ILE A 77 -1.31 29.75 11.88
C ILE A 77 -2.38 30.82 12.15
N ALA A 78 -3.66 30.52 11.87
CA ALA A 78 -4.77 31.44 12.15
C ALA A 78 -4.94 31.76 13.65
N GLN A 79 -4.60 30.82 14.53
CA GLN A 79 -4.57 31.04 15.99
C GLN A 79 -3.34 31.85 16.45
N ALA A 80 -2.21 31.72 15.76
CA ALA A 80 -0.98 32.45 16.06
C ALA A 80 -0.99 33.90 15.54
N PHE A 81 -1.71 34.18 14.44
CA PHE A 81 -1.77 35.50 13.80
C PHE A 81 -3.21 35.92 13.45
N PRO A 82 -4.04 36.31 14.44
CA PRO A 82 -5.46 36.62 14.23
C PRO A 82 -5.73 37.76 13.25
N ASP A 83 -4.80 38.70 13.12
CA ASP A 83 -4.94 39.90 12.26
C ASP A 83 -4.61 39.65 10.78
N GLN A 84 -4.12 38.44 10.43
CA GLN A 84 -3.88 38.07 9.03
C GLN A 84 -5.16 37.48 8.43
N VAL A 85 -5.82 38.27 7.58
CA VAL A 85 -7.11 37.94 6.94
C VAL A 85 -7.04 36.54 6.30
N PRO A 86 -8.01 35.64 6.58
CA PRO A 86 -8.05 34.32 5.96
C PRO A 86 -8.04 34.41 4.43
N PHE A 87 -7.13 33.69 3.79
CA PHE A 87 -7.11 33.57 2.33
C PHE A 87 -8.25 32.63 1.93
N GLU A 88 -9.32 33.19 1.33
CA GLU A 88 -10.54 32.45 1.00
C GLU A 88 -10.28 31.37 -0.07
N LEU A 89 -10.07 30.13 0.39
CA LEU A 89 -10.54 28.97 -0.36
C LEU A 89 -11.99 28.73 0.03
N VAL A 90 -12.90 28.97 -0.93
CA VAL A 90 -14.33 28.74 -0.79
C VAL A 90 -14.61 27.24 -0.71
N GLU A 91 -14.54 26.68 0.50
CA GLU A 91 -15.04 25.33 0.80
C GLU A 91 -16.49 25.46 1.31
N ASP A 92 -17.43 25.18 0.40
CA ASP A 92 -18.87 25.41 0.58
C ASP A 92 -19.42 24.75 1.85
N SER A 93 -19.85 25.59 2.79
CA SER A 93 -20.43 25.20 4.07
C SER A 93 -21.95 25.43 4.11
N THR A 94 -22.66 25.04 3.04
CA THR A 94 -24.13 25.12 2.93
C THR A 94 -24.85 24.18 3.90
N SER A 95 -24.92 24.59 5.17
CA SER A 95 -25.84 24.03 6.15
C SER A 95 -27.29 24.45 5.85
N ARG A 96 -28.00 23.60 5.11
CA ARG A 96 -29.46 23.33 5.25
C ARG A 96 -30.40 24.55 5.27
N SER A 97 -30.99 24.86 4.12
CA SER A 97 -32.30 25.51 4.03
C SER A 97 -33.20 24.79 2.99
N LEU A 98 -34.51 24.99 3.04
CA LEU A 98 -35.52 24.23 2.29
C LEU A 98 -36.01 24.98 1.04
N GLY A 99 -36.29 24.24 -0.04
CA GLY A 99 -36.99 24.72 -1.24
C GLY A 99 -37.06 23.67 -2.37
N GLU A 100 -38.26 23.49 -2.93
CA GLU A 100 -38.65 22.59 -4.03
C GLU A 100 -38.29 23.15 -5.43
N ASP A 101 -38.17 22.42 -6.56
CA ASP A 101 -37.91 21.01 -7.00
C ASP A 101 -37.80 21.11 -8.57
N PRO A 102 -37.80 20.07 -9.46
CA PRO A 102 -37.63 18.61 -9.34
C PRO A 102 -36.58 17.98 -10.30
N ASN A 103 -36.52 16.65 -10.33
CA ASN A 103 -36.01 15.77 -11.42
C ASN A 103 -34.50 15.50 -11.58
N THR A 104 -33.90 14.76 -10.64
CA THR A 104 -33.13 13.52 -10.97
C THR A 104 -33.13 12.56 -9.78
N PRO A 105 -33.23 11.22 -9.96
CA PRO A 105 -33.44 10.30 -8.84
C PRO A 105 -32.14 9.89 -8.13
N GLU A 106 -32.13 10.07 -6.80
CA GLU A 106 -31.04 9.72 -5.87
C GLU A 106 -31.13 8.25 -5.40
N ILE A 107 -29.99 7.53 -5.34
CA ILE A 107 -29.89 6.21 -4.70
C ILE A 107 -29.32 6.37 -3.28
N LYS A 108 -30.14 6.07 -2.28
CA LYS A 108 -29.86 6.32 -0.86
C LYS A 108 -28.95 5.24 -0.26
N HIS A 109 -27.90 5.66 0.43
CA HIS A 109 -27.15 4.79 1.34
C HIS A 109 -27.76 4.85 2.76
N PRO A 110 -28.11 3.70 3.40
CA PRO A 110 -28.57 3.69 4.78
C PRO A 110 -27.42 4.07 5.73
N GLY A 111 -27.67 5.03 6.61
CA GLY A 111 -26.61 5.73 7.36
C GLY A 111 -26.08 4.98 8.58
N ARG A 112 -25.01 5.54 9.16
CA ARG A 112 -24.57 5.25 10.53
C ARG A 112 -25.73 5.49 11.51
N ALA A 113 -26.00 4.53 12.38
CA ALA A 113 -26.62 4.80 13.67
C ALA A 113 -25.49 4.94 14.71
N LEU A 114 -25.46 6.09 15.39
CA LEU A 114 -24.70 6.32 16.61
C LEU A 114 -25.73 6.50 17.73
N PHE A 115 -25.67 5.67 18.76
CA PHE A 115 -26.38 5.88 20.02
C PHE A 115 -25.55 5.33 21.19
N ASP A 116 -25.73 5.94 22.34
CA ASP A 116 -24.80 5.90 23.47
C ASP A 116 -25.00 4.73 24.44
N ALA A 117 -24.29 4.78 25.57
CA ALA A 117 -24.01 3.65 26.46
C ALA A 117 -24.98 3.49 27.67
N ASP A 118 -24.70 2.43 28.43
CA ASP A 118 -25.09 2.14 29.82
C ASP A 118 -26.59 1.95 30.15
N ASP A 119 -27.00 0.68 30.29
CA ASP A 119 -27.55 0.18 31.56
C ASP A 119 -27.28 -1.34 31.74
N MET A 120 -27.12 -1.81 32.98
CA MET A 120 -26.86 -3.19 33.41
C MET A 120 -27.31 -3.35 34.87
N PRO A 121 -28.13 -4.36 35.24
CA PRO A 121 -27.58 -5.71 35.54
C PRO A 121 -28.60 -6.85 35.18
N GLU A 122 -28.61 -8.11 35.66
CA GLU A 122 -27.85 -8.88 36.68
C GLU A 122 -27.93 -10.41 36.40
N ASN A 123 -27.35 -11.22 37.29
CA ASN A 123 -27.77 -12.58 37.69
C ASN A 123 -27.52 -13.83 36.80
N ALA A 124 -26.23 -14.22 36.80
CA ALA A 124 -25.73 -15.40 37.55
C ALA A 124 -25.94 -16.86 37.05
N ARG A 125 -24.92 -17.68 37.41
CA ARG A 125 -24.77 -19.15 37.28
C ARG A 125 -24.56 -19.63 35.84
N VAL A 126 -23.42 -20.22 35.44
CA VAL A 126 -22.44 -21.13 36.10
C VAL A 126 -23.04 -22.45 36.56
N LEU A 127 -22.98 -23.46 35.69
CA LEU A 127 -22.43 -24.77 36.03
C LEU A 127 -21.91 -25.49 34.77
N SER A 128 -21.00 -26.45 34.96
CA SER A 128 -20.39 -27.25 33.88
C SER A 128 -21.01 -28.65 33.78
N THR A 129 -20.51 -29.43 32.80
CA THR A 129 -20.57 -30.91 32.72
C THR A 129 -21.94 -31.60 32.67
N SER A 130 -22.34 -32.04 31.47
CA SER A 130 -22.64 -33.47 31.21
C SER A 130 -22.83 -33.75 29.72
N ASP A 131 -21.93 -34.55 29.14
CA ASP A 131 -22.28 -35.52 28.08
C ASP A 131 -22.94 -36.74 28.80
N PRO A 132 -23.83 -37.55 28.19
CA PRO A 132 -23.45 -38.32 27.00
C PRO A 132 -24.54 -38.60 25.93
N GLU A 133 -24.04 -39.04 24.76
CA GLU A 133 -24.66 -39.91 23.75
C GLU A 133 -26.07 -39.63 23.19
N ARG A 134 -26.12 -39.23 21.91
CA ARG A 134 -27.17 -39.69 20.98
C ARG A 134 -26.69 -39.83 19.53
N GLY A 135 -26.15 -41.01 19.19
CA GLY A 135 -25.45 -41.22 17.90
C GLY A 135 -26.36 -41.40 16.67
N MET A 136 -25.98 -40.77 15.55
CA MET A 136 -26.57 -41.01 14.22
C MET A 136 -25.57 -41.55 13.19
N ARG A 137 -25.31 -42.86 13.30
CA ARG A 137 -24.90 -43.84 12.27
C ARG A 137 -24.38 -43.30 10.92
N LYS A 138 -23.06 -43.43 10.69
CA LYS A 138 -22.39 -43.31 9.38
C LYS A 138 -23.07 -44.19 8.31
N ARG A 139 -23.66 -43.59 7.26
CA ARG A 139 -24.14 -44.30 6.04
C ARG A 139 -23.99 -43.44 4.78
N GLY A 140 -22.80 -43.46 4.18
CA GLY A 140 -22.51 -42.84 2.87
C GLY A 140 -21.76 -43.73 1.87
N LEU A 141 -21.20 -44.86 2.31
CA LEU A 141 -20.31 -45.72 1.52
C LEU A 141 -20.99 -47.00 0.99
N LYS A 142 -22.22 -46.87 0.46
CA LYS A 142 -22.89 -47.98 -0.26
C LYS A 142 -23.39 -47.64 -1.66
N GLN A 143 -23.63 -46.35 -1.96
CA GLN A 143 -24.14 -45.91 -3.26
C GLN A 143 -23.11 -46.04 -4.40
N LEU A 144 -21.80 -45.96 -4.09
CA LEU A 144 -20.73 -45.99 -5.10
C LEU A 144 -20.42 -47.40 -5.66
N HIS A 145 -20.92 -48.47 -5.03
CA HIS A 145 -20.73 -49.83 -5.55
C HIS A 145 -21.80 -50.21 -6.59
N GLU A 146 -23.01 -49.65 -6.46
CA GLU A 146 -24.18 -49.99 -7.27
C GLU A 146 -24.12 -49.39 -8.69
N MET A 147 -23.35 -48.30 -8.89
CA MET A 147 -23.10 -47.70 -10.21
C MET A 147 -21.95 -48.36 -11.00
N PHE A 148 -21.16 -49.25 -10.38
CA PHE A 148 -20.02 -49.94 -11.01
C PHE A 148 -20.18 -51.47 -11.04
N GLY A 149 -21.34 -52.01 -10.64
CA GLY A 149 -21.68 -53.43 -10.68
C GLY A 149 -22.08 -53.97 -12.06
N GLY A 150 -21.34 -53.59 -13.12
CA GLY A 150 -21.61 -54.03 -14.50
C GLY A 150 -21.38 -55.54 -14.66
N LYS A 151 -22.45 -56.28 -14.96
CA LYS A 151 -22.45 -57.75 -14.92
C LYS A 151 -21.63 -58.38 -16.05
N GLU A 152 -20.84 -59.39 -15.70
CA GLU A 152 -20.16 -60.29 -16.62
C GLU A 152 -21.15 -61.01 -17.55
N VAL A 153 -20.90 -61.01 -18.86
CA VAL A 153 -21.62 -61.81 -19.85
C VAL A 153 -20.63 -62.33 -20.90
N ALA A 154 -20.92 -63.51 -21.46
CA ALA A 154 -19.95 -64.34 -22.18
C ALA A 154 -19.40 -63.73 -23.48
N ALA A 155 -18.25 -64.27 -23.88
CA ALA A 155 -17.51 -63.93 -25.09
C ALA A 155 -18.31 -64.08 -26.40
N GLU A 156 -18.04 -63.16 -27.33
CA GLU A 156 -17.84 -63.54 -28.74
C GLU A 156 -16.74 -62.65 -29.37
N SER A 157 -16.37 -62.90 -30.64
CA SER A 157 -15.02 -62.63 -31.16
C SER A 157 -14.97 -61.57 -32.29
N PHE A 158 -13.82 -61.48 -32.99
CA PHE A 158 -13.57 -60.75 -34.25
C PHE A 158 -13.65 -59.20 -34.20
N LYS A 159 -12.56 -58.42 -34.17
CA LYS A 159 -11.31 -58.50 -34.96
C LYS A 159 -10.26 -57.52 -34.40
N SER A 160 -9.01 -57.96 -34.24
CA SER A 160 -7.89 -57.04 -34.04
C SER A 160 -7.40 -56.50 -35.39
N THR A 161 -7.81 -55.28 -35.76
CA THR A 161 -7.25 -54.57 -36.92
C THR A 161 -5.91 -53.97 -36.52
N ASN A 162 -4.81 -54.72 -36.71
CA ASN A 162 -3.45 -54.19 -36.65
C ASN A 162 -3.24 -53.18 -37.79
N GLY A 163 -3.68 -51.93 -37.56
CA GLY A 163 -3.34 -50.77 -38.37
C GLY A 163 -1.86 -50.47 -38.21
N ARG A 164 -1.01 -51.15 -38.99
CA ARG A 164 0.40 -50.81 -39.13
C ARG A 164 0.51 -49.55 -39.97
N GLU A 165 0.20 -48.41 -39.36
CA GLU A 165 0.63 -47.12 -39.87
C GLU A 165 2.15 -47.18 -40.02
N ARG A 166 2.60 -47.14 -41.28
CA ARG A 166 3.96 -46.72 -41.59
C ARG A 166 3.86 -45.22 -41.74
N THR A 167 4.36 -44.48 -40.77
CA THR A 167 4.78 -43.10 -41.01
C THR A 167 5.77 -43.12 -42.17
N ASP A 168 5.60 -42.23 -43.13
CA ASP A 168 6.58 -42.09 -44.20
C ASP A 168 7.89 -41.53 -43.62
N PRO A 169 9.05 -42.15 -43.88
CA PRO A 169 10.32 -41.79 -43.23
C PRO A 169 10.88 -40.44 -43.70
N GLU A 170 10.20 -39.76 -44.62
CA GLU A 170 10.42 -38.33 -44.92
C GLU A 170 9.72 -37.45 -43.88
N GLN A 171 8.45 -37.71 -43.57
CA GLN A 171 7.70 -36.90 -42.63
C GLN A 171 8.18 -37.04 -41.17
N GLU A 172 8.92 -38.11 -40.83
CA GLU A 172 9.65 -38.19 -39.57
C GLU A 172 10.89 -37.28 -39.55
N ARG A 173 11.69 -37.25 -40.63
CA ARG A 173 12.83 -36.31 -40.75
C ARG A 173 12.37 -34.86 -40.73
N ASP A 174 11.29 -34.52 -41.45
CA ASP A 174 10.70 -33.18 -41.43
C ASP A 174 10.27 -32.73 -40.02
N ARG A 175 9.89 -33.69 -39.15
CA ARG A 175 9.55 -33.40 -37.74
C ARG A 175 10.80 -33.21 -36.90
N GLU A 176 11.80 -34.07 -37.06
CA GLU A 176 13.09 -33.98 -36.37
C GLU A 176 13.84 -32.68 -36.70
N GLU A 177 13.82 -32.24 -37.97
CA GLU A 177 14.42 -30.98 -38.41
C GLU A 177 13.72 -29.76 -37.77
N ARG A 178 12.38 -29.73 -37.72
CA ARG A 178 11.64 -28.67 -37.00
C ARG A 178 11.92 -28.66 -35.50
N PHE A 179 12.02 -29.83 -34.85
CA PHE A 179 12.43 -29.89 -33.45
C PHE A 179 13.88 -29.42 -33.24
N HIS A 180 14.77 -29.61 -34.22
CA HIS A 180 16.12 -29.06 -34.18
C HIS A 180 16.11 -27.53 -34.26
N ASP A 181 15.34 -26.96 -35.21
CA ASP A 181 15.15 -25.51 -35.34
C ASP A 181 14.54 -24.89 -34.07
N GLU A 182 13.52 -25.51 -33.48
CA GLU A 182 12.90 -25.06 -32.22
C GLU A 182 13.90 -25.08 -31.06
N LEU A 183 14.71 -26.14 -30.93
CA LEU A 183 15.76 -26.23 -29.91
C LEU A 183 16.89 -25.20 -30.14
N GLN A 184 17.27 -24.95 -31.39
CA GLN A 184 18.29 -23.96 -31.73
C GLN A 184 17.79 -22.53 -31.47
N GLN A 185 16.54 -22.22 -31.82
CA GLN A 185 15.89 -20.96 -31.47
C GLN A 185 15.79 -20.78 -29.95
N LEU A 186 15.37 -21.81 -29.21
CA LEU A 186 15.27 -21.76 -27.75
C LEU A 186 16.64 -21.54 -27.09
N ALA A 187 17.71 -22.14 -27.61
CA ALA A 187 19.08 -21.92 -27.14
C ALA A 187 19.55 -20.47 -27.35
N ILE A 188 19.23 -19.87 -28.51
CA ILE A 188 19.51 -18.45 -28.80
C ILE A 188 18.71 -17.54 -27.86
N GLN A 189 17.41 -17.80 -27.65
CA GLN A 189 16.58 -17.03 -26.73
C GLN A 189 17.09 -17.14 -25.28
N TYR A 190 17.49 -18.32 -24.83
CA TYR A 190 18.07 -18.53 -23.50
C TYR A 190 19.37 -17.72 -23.30
N GLN A 191 20.26 -17.71 -24.29
CA GLN A 191 21.51 -16.95 -24.21
C GLN A 191 21.25 -15.43 -24.22
N ASN A 192 20.33 -14.94 -25.06
CA ASN A 192 19.90 -13.53 -25.07
C ASN A 192 19.28 -13.11 -23.73
N LEU A 193 18.43 -13.95 -23.14
CA LEU A 193 17.83 -13.70 -21.82
C LEU A 193 18.89 -13.67 -20.72
N LYS A 194 19.85 -14.59 -20.74
CA LYS A 194 20.97 -14.65 -19.80
C LYS A 194 21.85 -13.40 -19.87
N GLU A 195 22.17 -12.92 -21.07
CA GLU A 195 22.93 -11.68 -21.26
C GLU A 195 22.15 -10.45 -20.77
N LYS A 196 20.84 -10.38 -21.05
CA LYS A 196 19.98 -9.31 -20.51
C LYS A 196 19.88 -9.34 -18.98
N ILE A 197 19.78 -10.52 -18.38
CA ILE A 197 19.78 -10.68 -16.91
C ILE A 197 21.10 -10.18 -16.32
N LEU A 198 22.24 -10.49 -16.92
CA LEU A 198 23.55 -9.99 -16.49
C LEU A 198 23.63 -8.45 -16.58
N GLN A 199 23.18 -7.87 -17.71
CA GLN A 199 23.17 -6.41 -17.91
C GLN A 199 22.28 -5.68 -16.89
N GLU A 200 21.07 -6.18 -16.64
CA GLU A 200 20.17 -5.58 -15.64
C GLU A 200 20.68 -5.80 -14.20
N THR A 201 21.40 -6.90 -13.93
CA THR A 201 22.05 -7.13 -12.62
C THR A 201 23.20 -6.13 -12.40
N GLU A 202 24.03 -5.86 -13.41
CA GLU A 202 25.09 -4.85 -13.33
C GLU A 202 24.50 -3.43 -13.18
N ARG A 203 23.40 -3.15 -13.88
CA ARG A 203 22.64 -1.88 -13.75
C ARG A 203 22.06 -1.72 -12.34
N ALA A 204 21.48 -2.78 -11.77
CA ALA A 204 20.94 -2.78 -10.42
C ALA A 204 22.04 -2.53 -9.38
N GLY A 205 23.16 -3.26 -9.43
CA GLY A 205 24.27 -3.08 -8.49
C GLY A 205 24.88 -1.67 -8.51
N LYS A 206 24.91 -1.00 -9.67
CA LYS A 206 25.29 0.42 -9.78
C LYS A 206 24.26 1.33 -9.10
N ALA A 207 22.97 1.14 -9.38
CA ALA A 207 21.90 1.93 -8.75
C ALA A 207 21.81 1.71 -7.23
N GLU A 208 22.08 0.50 -6.74
CA GLU A 208 22.19 0.19 -5.30
C GLU A 208 23.40 0.90 -4.66
N SER A 209 24.54 0.93 -5.34
CA SER A 209 25.74 1.65 -4.88
C SER A 209 25.52 3.17 -4.83
N GLU A 210 24.88 3.74 -5.85
CA GLU A 210 24.47 5.16 -5.88
C GLU A 210 23.46 5.48 -4.76
N ALA A 211 22.46 4.61 -4.55
CA ALA A 211 21.48 4.76 -3.48
C ALA A 211 22.09 4.66 -2.07
N GLN A 212 23.11 3.82 -1.89
CA GLN A 212 23.88 3.76 -0.64
C GLN A 212 24.67 5.06 -0.42
N GLY A 213 25.42 5.54 -1.42
CA GLY A 213 26.18 6.79 -1.30
C GLY A 213 25.29 8.01 -1.02
N LEU A 214 24.11 8.08 -1.64
CA LEU A 214 23.11 9.11 -1.32
C LEU A 214 22.55 9.00 0.11
N LYS A 215 22.39 7.78 0.63
CA LYS A 215 21.95 7.54 2.01
C LYS A 215 23.02 7.94 3.04
N GLU A 216 24.29 7.70 2.74
CA GLU A 216 25.43 8.12 3.57
C GLU A 216 25.54 9.65 3.59
N ALA A 217 25.53 10.32 2.43
CA ALA A 217 25.54 11.78 2.35
C ALA A 217 24.34 12.46 3.04
N LEU A 218 23.15 11.82 3.04
CA LEU A 218 22.00 12.30 3.80
C LEU A 218 22.19 12.20 5.33
N ALA A 219 22.90 11.18 5.82
CA ALA A 219 23.23 11.06 7.24
C ALA A 219 24.25 12.13 7.66
N ASP A 220 25.29 12.36 6.85
CA ASP A 220 26.31 13.38 7.10
C ASP A 220 25.69 14.79 7.15
N MET A 221 24.87 15.17 6.15
CA MET A 221 24.15 16.46 6.17
C MET A 221 23.21 16.59 7.39
N GLN A 222 22.62 15.50 7.88
CA GLN A 222 21.79 15.55 9.07
C GLN A 222 22.64 15.78 10.34
N ALA A 223 23.82 15.15 10.45
CA ALA A 223 24.75 15.40 11.53
C ALA A 223 25.27 16.85 11.54
N GLU A 224 25.65 17.40 10.36
CA GLU A 224 26.03 18.81 10.22
C GLU A 224 24.90 19.76 10.65
N LYS A 225 23.68 19.50 10.20
CA LYS A 225 22.48 20.27 10.59
C LYS A 225 22.26 20.24 12.11
N GLU A 226 22.44 19.09 12.75
CA GLU A 226 22.23 18.93 14.19
C GLU A 226 23.31 19.64 15.02
N ASP A 227 24.58 19.63 14.59
CA ASP A 227 25.65 20.42 15.21
C ASP A 227 25.43 21.93 15.01
N VAL A 228 25.13 22.39 13.80
CA VAL A 228 24.83 23.81 13.51
C VAL A 228 23.63 24.30 14.33
N PHE A 229 22.61 23.46 14.53
CA PHE A 229 21.47 23.76 15.39
C PHE A 229 21.86 23.89 16.87
N LEU A 230 22.74 23.00 17.37
CA LEU A 230 23.28 23.09 18.72
C LEU A 230 24.13 24.36 18.92
N GLN A 231 24.99 24.70 17.95
CA GLN A 231 25.76 25.95 17.95
C GLN A 231 24.83 27.17 17.98
N TYR A 232 23.76 27.18 17.17
CA TYR A 232 22.76 28.25 17.15
C TYR A 232 22.07 28.44 18.51
N GLN A 233 21.66 27.34 19.18
CA GLN A 233 21.10 27.41 20.54
C GLN A 233 22.10 28.01 21.55
N GLN A 234 23.37 27.61 21.49
CA GLN A 234 24.40 28.20 22.35
C GLN A 234 24.60 29.70 22.08
N CYS A 235 24.50 30.14 20.83
CA CYS A 235 24.59 31.55 20.46
C CYS A 235 23.39 32.36 20.96
N LEU A 236 22.17 31.82 20.88
CA LEU A 236 20.98 32.43 21.50
C LEU A 236 21.14 32.58 23.03
N ALA A 237 21.62 31.55 23.72
CA ALA A 237 21.84 31.61 25.16
C ALA A 237 22.91 32.65 25.56
N LYS A 238 23.98 32.78 24.76
CA LYS A 238 25.01 33.82 24.94
C LYS A 238 24.44 35.23 24.70
N LEU A 239 23.63 35.41 23.64
CA LEU A 239 22.93 36.67 23.34
C LEU A 239 22.03 37.10 24.50
N SER A 240 21.11 36.24 24.93
CA SER A 240 20.18 36.55 26.03
C SER A 240 20.89 36.92 27.33
N LYS A 241 22.02 36.27 27.64
CA LYS A 241 22.87 36.64 28.78
C LYS A 241 23.47 38.05 28.62
N ILE A 242 24.05 38.36 27.45
CA ILE A 242 24.65 39.68 27.17
C ILE A 242 23.58 40.78 27.19
N GLU A 243 22.38 40.52 26.66
CA GLU A 243 21.24 41.43 26.74
C GLU A 243 20.83 41.71 28.19
N GLN A 244 20.80 40.69 29.05
CA GLN A 244 20.51 40.84 30.48
C GLN A 244 21.58 41.67 31.20
N GLU A 245 22.87 41.40 30.93
CA GLU A 245 24.00 42.15 31.49
C GLU A 245 23.99 43.62 31.04
N LEU A 246 23.74 43.88 29.75
CA LEU A 246 23.59 45.22 29.18
C LEU A 246 22.41 45.98 29.79
N ASN A 247 21.25 45.33 29.94
CA ASN A 247 20.05 45.92 30.54
C ASN A 247 20.28 46.31 32.02
N ASN A 248 21.02 45.49 32.77
CA ASN A 248 21.42 45.79 34.14
C ASN A 248 22.40 46.99 34.19
N ALA A 249 23.44 46.98 33.36
CA ALA A 249 24.39 48.10 33.27
C ALA A 249 23.71 49.43 32.88
N GLN A 250 22.72 49.39 31.99
CA GLN A 250 21.90 50.54 31.62
C GLN A 250 21.06 51.06 32.79
N LYS A 251 20.42 50.17 33.56
CA LYS A 251 19.67 50.52 34.78
C LYS A 251 20.56 51.16 35.85
N ASP A 252 21.76 50.67 36.06
CA ASP A 252 22.66 51.26 37.06
C ASP A 252 23.30 52.57 36.58
N SER A 253 23.58 52.71 35.28
CA SER A 253 23.97 53.98 34.66
C SER A 253 22.91 55.08 34.83
N THR A 254 21.64 54.78 34.55
CA THR A 254 20.53 55.73 34.75
C THR A 254 20.35 56.11 36.21
N ARG A 255 20.38 55.13 37.14
CA ARG A 255 20.37 55.37 38.59
C ARG A 255 21.52 56.25 39.07
N LEU A 256 22.73 56.09 38.53
CA LEU A 256 23.89 56.92 38.86
C LEU A 256 23.73 58.34 38.30
N ASN A 257 23.23 58.50 37.07
CA ASN A 257 22.94 59.81 36.47
C ASN A 257 21.86 60.58 37.23
N GLU A 258 20.81 59.91 37.69
CA GLU A 258 19.81 60.49 38.60
C GLU A 258 20.44 60.97 39.91
N LYS A 259 21.24 60.13 40.58
CA LYS A 259 21.94 60.50 41.83
C LYS A 259 22.84 61.71 41.62
N ALA A 260 23.64 61.72 40.54
CA ALA A 260 24.50 62.83 40.19
C ALA A 260 23.71 64.12 39.92
N SER A 261 22.56 64.03 39.24
CA SER A 261 21.68 65.17 38.98
C SER A 261 21.06 65.73 40.26
N ARG A 262 20.59 64.86 41.16
CA ARG A 262 20.06 65.25 42.50
C ARG A 262 21.14 65.91 43.36
N LEU A 263 22.38 65.44 43.31
CA LEU A 263 23.51 66.05 44.04
C LEU A 263 23.90 67.42 43.46
N LYS A 264 24.01 67.55 42.12
CA LYS A 264 24.28 68.84 41.43
C LYS A 264 23.22 69.91 41.69
N LEU A 265 21.97 69.50 41.94
CA LEU A 265 20.90 70.42 42.36
C LEU A 265 21.09 70.85 43.82
N LYS A 266 21.38 69.89 44.72
CA LYS A 266 21.64 70.19 46.14
C LYS A 266 22.88 71.05 46.40
N SER A 267 23.89 70.99 45.53
CA SER A 267 25.09 71.84 45.61
C SER A 267 24.95 73.20 44.91
N ARG A 268 23.71 73.61 44.63
CA ARG A 268 23.35 74.89 43.97
C ARG A 268 22.33 75.71 44.78
N LEU A 269 21.95 75.21 45.96
CA LEU A 269 21.18 75.86 47.02
C LEU A 269 22.08 76.04 48.25
#